data_AF-A0A7W9H317-F1
#
_entry.id   AF-A0A7W9H317-F1
#
_cell.length_a   1.000
_cell.length_b   1.000
_cell.length_c   1.000
_cell.angle_alpha   90.00
_cell.angle_beta   90.00
_cell.angle_gamma   90.00
#
_symmetry.space_group_name_H-M   'P 1'
#
loop_
_entity.id
_entity.type
_entity.pdbx_description
1 polymer ?
#
loop_
_entity_poly.entity_id
_entity_poly.type
_entity_poly.pdbx_seq_one_letter_code
_entity_poly.pdbx_strand_id
1 'polypeptide(L)' 'MIITSNRAPSDWCLLSPNPVVAESLLDRLINASHQVIMNGPSYRPNKRPKGPTDKPSAT' A
#
# COMPACT_ATOMS: atom_id res chain seq x y z
N MET A 1 -1.06 -12.19 -11.24
CA MET A 1 -0.62 -10.78 -11.20
C MET A 1 -0.54 -10.35 -9.75
N ILE A 2 0.48 -9.60 -9.35
CA ILE A 2 0.63 -9.09 -7.97
C ILE A 2 0.59 -7.58 -8.05
N ILE A 3 -0.31 -6.97 -7.27
CA ILE A 3 -0.48 -5.53 -7.17
C ILE A 3 -0.37 -5.16 -5.69
N THR A 4 0.37 -4.09 -5.41
CA THR A 4 0.44 -3.48 -4.08
C THR A 4 -0.15 -2.09 -4.17
N SER A 5 -1.04 -1.76 -3.23
CA SER A 5 -1.60 -0.41 -3.11
C SER A 5 -1.56 0.03 -1.67
N ASN A 6 -1.44 1.34 -1.45
CA ASN A 6 -1.58 1.98 -0.15
C ASN A 6 -3.01 2.47 0.12
N ARG A 7 -3.97 2.21 -0.78
CA ARG A 7 -5.36 2.63 -0.67
C ARG A 7 -6.31 1.45 -0.84
N ALA A 8 -7.49 1.56 -0.23
CA ALA A 8 -8.53 0.55 -0.38
C ALA A 8 -8.99 0.46 -1.85
N PRO A 9 -9.42 -0.72 -2.33
CA PRO A 9 -9.88 -0.89 -3.71
C PRO A 9 -10.97 0.11 -4.11
N SER A 10 -11.88 0.47 -3.20
CA SER A 10 -12.96 1.42 -3.43
C SER A 10 -12.48 2.83 -3.83
N ASP A 11 -11.30 3.24 -3.36
CA ASP A 11 -10.73 4.56 -3.68
C ASP A 11 -10.15 4.63 -5.10
N TRP A 12 -9.99 3.49 -5.79
CA TRP A 12 -9.33 3.44 -7.10
C TRP A 12 -10.27 3.84 -8.24
N CYS A 13 -11.59 3.70 -8.04
CA CYS A 13 -12.58 4.16 -9.01
C CYS A 13 -12.50 5.67 -9.24
N LEU A 14 -12.22 6.45 -8.20
CA LEU A 14 -12.12 7.92 -8.25
C LEU A 14 -10.82 8.43 -8.88
N LEU A 15 -9.78 7.59 -8.96
CA LEU A 15 -8.49 7.92 -9.54
C LEU A 15 -8.44 7.73 -11.06
N SER A 16 -9.45 7.08 -11.63
CA SER A 16 -9.48 6.73 -13.05
C SER A 16 -10.17 7.81 -13.90
N PRO A 17 -9.67 8.14 -15.10
CA PRO A 17 -10.28 9.14 -15.99
C PRO A 17 -11.71 8.81 -16.42
N ASN A 18 -12.07 7.52 -16.39
CA ASN A 18 -13.41 7.03 -16.71
C ASN A 18 -13.89 6.07 -15.60
N PRO A 19 -14.99 6.40 -14.90
CA PRO A 19 -15.48 5.60 -13.78
C PRO A 19 -16.00 4.22 -14.22
N VAL A 20 -16.63 4.10 -15.39
CA VAL A 20 -17.24 2.84 -15.87
C VAL A 20 -16.17 1.79 -16.17
N VAL A 21 -15.06 2.22 -16.77
CA VAL A 21 -13.93 1.31 -17.05
C VAL A 21 -13.29 0.85 -15.75
N ALA A 22 -13.14 1.77 -14.78
CA ALA A 22 -12.56 1.46 -13.47
C ALA A 22 -13.38 0.40 -12.74
N GLU A 23 -14.70 0.54 -12.68
CA GLU A 23 -15.57 -0.46 -12.06
C GLU A 23 -15.42 -1.84 -12.73
N SER A 24 -15.45 -1.91 -14.06
CA SER A 24 -15.30 -3.19 -14.78
C SER A 24 -13.93 -3.85 -14.61
N LEU A 25 -12.89 -3.05 -14.35
CA LEU A 25 -11.54 -3.54 -14.07
C LEU A 25 -11.42 -4.02 -12.63
N LEU A 26 -11.94 -3.24 -11.68
CA LEU A 26 -11.94 -3.56 -10.25
C LEU A 26 -12.76 -4.82 -9.97
N ASP A 27 -13.92 -4.98 -10.59
CA ASP A 27 -14.75 -6.18 -10.44
C ASP A 27 -13.96 -7.44 -10.82
N ARG A 28 -13.34 -7.44 -12.01
CA ARG A 28 -12.48 -8.56 -12.45
C ARG A 28 -11.27 -8.77 -11.53
N LEU A 29 -10.65 -7.69 -11.06
CA LEU A 29 -9.47 -7.76 -10.22
C LEU A 29 -9.79 -8.31 -8.83
N ILE A 30 -10.87 -7.83 -8.20
CA ILE A 30 -11.29 -8.24 -6.87
C ILE A 30 -11.79 -9.69 -6.92
N ASN A 31 -12.61 -10.05 -7.90
CA ASN A 31 -13.15 -11.40 -8.04
C ASN A 31 -12.08 -12.45 -8.35
N ALA A 32 -11.00 -12.06 -9.04
CA ALA A 32 -9.90 -12.95 -9.39
C ALA A 32 -8.68 -12.85 -8.45
N SER A 33 -8.78 -12.17 -7.31
CA SER A 33 -7.64 -11.98 -6.40
C SER A 33 -7.91 -12.42 -4.96
N HIS A 34 -6.83 -12.83 -4.29
CA HIS A 34 -6.80 -12.99 -2.85
C HIS A 34 -6.24 -11.70 -2.22
N GLN A 35 -7.01 -11.09 -1.31
CA GLN A 35 -6.65 -9.83 -0.68
C GLN A 35 -5.84 -10.07 0.59
N VAL A 36 -4.62 -9.55 0.65
CA VAL A 36 -3.78 -9.59 1.85
C VAL A 36 -3.65 -8.18 2.40
N ILE A 37 -4.25 -7.93 3.57
CA ILE A 37 -4.19 -6.64 4.24
C ILE A 37 -2.94 -6.62 5.12
N MET A 38 -1.99 -5.76 4.76
CA MET A 38 -0.75 -5.56 5.53
C MET A 38 -0.94 -4.39 6.51
N ASN A 39 -1.45 -4.70 7.70
CA ASN A 39 -1.55 -3.75 8.79
C ASN A 39 -0.26 -3.77 9.63
N GLY A 40 0.29 -2.60 9.93
CA GLY A 40 1.45 -2.49 10.80
C GLY A 40 2.27 -1.21 10.56
N PRO A 41 3.21 -0.89 11.47
CA PRO A 41 4.10 0.23 11.28
C PRO A 41 5.00 0.01 10.07
N SER A 42 5.42 1.12 9.44
CA SER A 42 6.38 1.08 8.34
C SER A 42 7.64 0.34 8.76
N TYR A 43 8.13 -0.56 7.90
CA TYR A 43 9.37 -1.30 8.15
C TYR A 43 10.64 -0.45 7.89
N ARG A 44 10.50 0.71 7.23
CA ARG A 44 11.64 1.57 6.84
C ARG A 44 12.58 1.96 8.00
N PRO A 45 12.10 2.29 9.21
CA PRO A 45 12.97 2.63 10.34
C PRO A 45 13.95 1.53 10.73
N ASN A 46 13.59 0.25 10.59
CA ASN A 46 14.44 -0.89 11.00
C ASN A 46 15.69 -1.07 10.13
N LYS A 47 15.65 -0.61 8.87
CA LYS A 47 16.79 -0.67 7.95
C LYS A 47 17.33 0.72 7.58
N ARG A 48 16.91 1.77 8.29
CA ARG A 48 17.42 3.12 8.05
C ARG A 48 18.93 3.13 8.35
N PRO A 49 19.79 3.64 7.44
CA PRO A 49 21.19 3.86 7.75
C PRO A 49 21.29 4.75 8.98
N LYS A 50 21.92 4.26 10.05
CA LYS A 50 22.09 5.05 11.28
C LYS A 50 23.10 6.15 10.98
N GLY A 51 22.61 7.39 10.97
CA GLY A 51 23.49 8.56 10.89
C GLY A 51 24.26 8.75 12.20
N PRO A 52 25.34 9.56 12.21
CA PRO A 52 26.14 9.83 13.41
C PRO A 52 25.36 10.39 14.61
N THR A 53 24.16 10.89 14.36
CA THR A 53 23.22 11.49 15.32
C THR A 53 22.30 10.48 16.02
N ASP A 54 22.24 9.21 15.60
CA ASP A 54 21.49 8.14 16.29
C ASP A 54 22.31 7.51 17.45
N LYS A 55 23.08 8.31 18.21
CA LYS A 55 23.68 7.85 19.47
C LYS A 55 22.56 7.72 20.51
N PRO A 56 22.38 6.56 21.17
CA PRO A 56 21.45 6.48 22.29
C PRO A 56 21.98 7.39 23.40
N SER A 57 21.14 8.31 23.87
CA SER A 57 21.40 9.02 25.13
C SER A 57 21.41 7.96 26.23
N ALA A 58 22.59 7.56 26.66
CA ALA A 58 22.76 6.76 27.86
C ALA A 58 22.20 7.56 29.04
N THR A 59 21.18 7.02 29.68
CA THR A 59 20.83 7.34 31.07
C THR A 59 21.40 6.23 31.94
#